data_AF-A0A951DB81-F1
#
_entry.id   AF-A0A951DB81-F1
#
_cell.length_a   1.000
_cell.length_b   1.000
_cell.length_c   1.000
_cell.angle_alpha   90.00
_cell.angle_beta   90.00
_cell.angle_gamma   90.00
#
_symmetry.space_group_name_H-M   'P 1'
#
loop_
_entity.id
_entity.type
_entity.pdbx_description
1 polymer ?
#
loop_
_entity_poly.entity_id
_entity_poly.type
_entity_poly.pdbx_seq_one_letter_code
_entity_poly.pdbx_strand_id
1 'polypeptide(L)'
;MGPNGTIVFSPSVTGLLYRIPAAGGTPLPVTRMARPAPGRQNMWPFFLPDGTHFLYSESNGPMDPAGENIFVGSLDGSAPKLVGSRMSENVAYASGYLL
;
A
#
# COMPACT_ATOMS: atom_id res chain seq x y z
N MET A 1 -3.12 -1.54 13.27
CA MET A 1 -2.73 -2.97 13.26
C MET A 1 -3.74 -3.69 12.39
N GLY A 2 -3.30 -4.62 11.54
CA GLY A 2 -4.22 -5.46 10.78
C GLY A 2 -4.80 -6.58 11.65
N PRO A 3 -5.90 -7.20 11.20
CA PRO A 3 -6.37 -8.44 11.81
C PRO A 3 -5.29 -9.52 11.74
N ASN A 4 -5.33 -10.46 12.69
CA ASN A 4 -4.33 -11.51 12.89
C ASN A 4 -2.93 -11.02 13.32
N GLY A 5 -2.82 -9.82 13.90
CA GLY A 5 -1.56 -9.34 14.46
C GLY A 5 -0.49 -9.11 13.41
N THR A 6 -0.85 -8.64 12.21
CA THR A 6 0.11 -8.24 11.17
C THR A 6 0.19 -6.71 11.09
N ILE A 7 1.39 -6.18 10.92
CA ILE A 7 1.66 -4.76 10.66
C ILE A 7 2.15 -4.64 9.22
N VAL A 8 1.56 -3.71 8.45
CA VAL A 8 2.06 -3.32 7.12
C VAL A 8 2.54 -1.87 7.23
N PHE A 9 3.75 -1.60 6.73
CA PHE A 9 4.41 -0.30 6.89
C PHE A 9 5.39 0.01 5.75
N SER A 10 5.74 1.28 5.60
CA SER A 10 6.80 1.75 4.70
C SER A 10 8.09 1.96 5.52
N PRO A 11 9.18 1.21 5.28
CA PRO A 11 10.43 1.38 6.03
C PRO A 11 11.23 2.61 5.60
N SER A 12 10.87 3.23 4.48
CA SER A 12 11.51 4.41 3.89
C SER A 12 10.45 5.26 3.19
N VAL A 13 10.80 6.52 2.87
CA VAL A 13 10.00 7.44 2.06
C VAL A 13 9.95 7.05 0.58
N THR A 14 10.64 5.98 0.19
CA THR A 14 10.58 5.41 -1.17
C THR A 14 10.57 3.89 -1.09
N GLY A 15 10.10 3.25 -2.15
CA GLY A 15 10.08 1.79 -2.28
C GLY A 15 8.80 1.14 -1.80
N LEU A 16 8.93 -0.14 -1.42
CA LEU A 16 7.80 -1.05 -1.19
C LEU A 16 7.26 -0.93 0.23
N LEU A 17 6.01 -1.38 0.41
CA LEU A 17 5.48 -1.74 1.71
C LEU A 17 6.01 -3.11 2.16
N TYR A 18 6.21 -3.24 3.46
CA TYR A 18 6.66 -4.44 4.15
C TYR A 18 5.62 -4.87 5.18
N ARG A 19 5.59 -6.18 5.45
CA ARG A 19 4.81 -6.76 6.54
C ARG A 19 5.71 -7.37 7.60
N ILE A 20 5.24 -7.34 8.85
CA ILE A 20 5.87 -8.00 9.99
C ILE A 20 4.79 -8.48 10.97
N PRO A 21 4.96 -9.62 11.65
CA PRO A 21 4.11 -9.97 12.78
C PRO A 21 4.23 -8.91 13.90
N ALA A 22 3.13 -8.61 14.58
CA ALA A 22 3.11 -7.68 15.72
C ALA A 22 3.92 -8.20 16.91
N ALA A 23 4.10 -9.52 17.00
CA ALA A 23 5.01 -10.15 17.95
C ALA A 23 6.51 -9.91 17.61
N GLY A 24 6.81 -9.27 16.48
CA GLY A 24 8.16 -9.08 15.95
C GLY A 24 8.57 -10.15 14.94
N GLY A 25 9.79 -10.02 14.41
CA GLY A 25 10.36 -10.92 13.40
C GLY A 25 11.05 -10.16 12.27
N THR A 26 11.31 -10.86 11.17
CA THR A 26 11.95 -10.27 9.97
C THR A 26 10.88 -9.63 9.07
N PRO A 27 10.98 -8.32 8.75
CA PRO A 27 10.10 -7.69 7.77
C PRO A 27 10.27 -8.32 6.38
N LEU A 28 9.15 -8.57 5.70
CA LEU A 28 9.13 -9.08 4.32
C LEU A 28 8.38 -8.11 3.40
N PRO A 29 8.83 -7.88 2.17
CA PRO A 29 8.10 -7.04 1.21
C PRO A 29 6.72 -7.66 0.93
N VAL A 30 5.68 -6.83 0.90
CA VAL A 30 4.27 -7.26 0.68
C VAL A 30 3.64 -6.61 -0.55
N THR A 31 4.33 -5.64 -1.15
CA THR A 31 3.94 -5.05 -2.44
C THR A 31 5.02 -5.30 -3.48
N ARG A 32 4.67 -5.07 -4.75
CA ARG A 32 5.58 -5.18 -5.89
C ARG A 32 5.43 -3.94 -6.76
N MET A 33 6.53 -3.51 -7.36
CA MET A 33 6.54 -2.45 -8.38
C MET A 33 6.94 -3.07 -9.71
N ALA A 34 6.06 -2.97 -10.72
CA ALA A 34 6.37 -3.48 -12.05
C ALA A 34 7.56 -2.75 -12.70
N ARG A 35 7.72 -1.45 -12.42
CA ARG A 35 8.84 -0.63 -12.88
C ARG A 35 9.38 0.21 -11.71
N PRO A 36 10.38 -0.28 -10.97
CA PRO A 36 11.03 0.52 -9.93
C PRO A 36 11.69 1.75 -10.56
N ALA A 37 11.57 2.90 -9.91
CA ALA A 37 12.20 4.14 -10.32
C ALA A 37 12.58 4.97 -9.07
N PRO A 38 13.62 5.83 -9.14
CA PRO A 38 13.94 6.74 -8.06
C PRO A 38 12.71 7.59 -7.69
N GLY A 39 12.46 7.74 -6.38
CA GLY A 39 11.32 8.52 -5.88
C GLY A 39 9.98 7.76 -5.86
N ARG A 40 9.87 6.61 -6.52
CA ARG A 40 8.63 5.82 -6.49
C ARG A 40 8.40 5.23 -5.11
N GLN A 41 7.17 5.35 -4.60
CA GLN A 41 6.84 5.01 -3.22
C GLN A 41 5.48 4.32 -3.13
N ASN A 42 5.37 3.32 -2.25
CA ASN A 42 4.11 2.74 -1.82
C ASN A 42 3.84 3.17 -0.37
N MET A 43 2.72 3.86 -0.14
CA MET A 43 2.44 4.54 1.12
C MET A 43 0.98 4.36 1.58
N TRP A 44 0.75 4.75 2.83
CA TRP A 44 -0.56 4.80 3.49
C TRP A 44 -1.39 3.52 3.39
N PRO A 45 -0.86 2.38 3.90
CA PRO A 45 -1.60 1.13 3.89
C PRO A 45 -2.86 1.24 4.76
N PHE A 46 -3.99 0.75 4.24
CA PHE A 46 -5.25 0.65 4.97
C PHE A 46 -5.84 -0.75 4.82
N PHE A 47 -6.01 -1.47 5.93
CA PHE A 47 -6.55 -2.83 5.91
C PHE A 47 -8.03 -2.86 5.54
N LEU A 48 -8.39 -3.79 4.65
CA LEU A 48 -9.78 -4.07 4.33
C LEU A 48 -10.41 -5.01 5.38
N PRO A 49 -11.75 -5.06 5.49
CA PRO A 49 -12.44 -5.88 6.49
C PRO A 49 -12.20 -7.40 6.40
N ASP A 50 -11.76 -7.89 5.23
CA ASP A 50 -11.42 -9.32 5.04
C ASP A 50 -10.15 -9.77 5.77
N GLY A 51 -9.33 -8.80 6.18
CA GLY A 51 -8.13 -9.02 6.94
C GLY A 51 -6.95 -9.66 6.22
N THR A 52 -7.06 -9.85 4.91
CA THR A 52 -5.98 -10.36 4.06
C THR A 52 -5.56 -9.35 3.01
N HIS A 53 -6.41 -8.37 2.70
CA HIS A 53 -6.14 -7.32 1.75
C HIS A 53 -5.98 -5.94 2.41
N PHE A 54 -5.31 -5.05 1.69
CA PHE A 54 -5.13 -3.66 2.07
C PHE A 54 -5.10 -2.76 0.84
N LEU A 55 -5.57 -1.53 1.01
CA LEU A 55 -5.36 -0.45 0.06
C LEU A 55 -3.99 0.19 0.30
N TYR A 56 -3.39 0.73 -0.75
CA TYR A 56 -2.22 1.59 -0.66
C TYR A 56 -2.14 2.52 -1.87
N SER A 57 -1.46 3.67 -1.71
CA SER A 57 -1.12 4.54 -2.82
C SER A 57 0.25 4.23 -3.37
N GLU A 58 0.40 4.36 -4.69
CA GLU A 58 1.67 4.40 -5.39
C GLU A 58 1.81 5.73 -6.14
N SER A 59 2.92 6.43 -5.93
CA SER A 59 3.24 7.66 -6.67
C SER A 59 4.71 7.67 -7.09
N ASN A 60 5.07 8.52 -8.06
CA ASN A 60 6.47 8.75 -8.45
C ASN A 60 7.20 9.72 -7.51
N GLY A 61 6.58 10.08 -6.37
CA GLY A 61 7.17 10.92 -5.33
C GLY A 61 6.17 11.91 -4.71
N PRO A 62 6.63 12.74 -3.74
CA PRO A 62 5.77 13.65 -2.96
C PRO A 62 5.09 14.76 -3.77
N MET A 63 5.52 14.98 -5.02
CA MET A 63 5.02 16.04 -5.91
C MET A 63 4.74 15.47 -7.31
N ASP A 64 4.29 14.21 -7.39
CA ASP A 64 3.95 13.60 -8.68
C ASP A 64 2.79 14.37 -9.35
N PRO A 65 3.04 15.11 -10.45
CA PRO A 65 2.00 15.87 -11.13
C PRO A 65 0.96 14.97 -11.81
N ALA A 66 1.26 13.67 -11.96
CA ALA A 66 0.31 12.71 -12.49
C ALA A 66 -0.74 12.27 -11.46
N GLY A 67 -0.55 12.59 -10.17
CA GLY A 67 -1.34 12.06 -9.06
C GLY A 67 -0.95 10.64 -8.66
N GLU A 68 -1.69 10.05 -7.74
CA GLU A 68 -1.41 8.73 -7.18
C GLU A 68 -2.27 7.64 -7.81
N ASN A 69 -1.73 6.43 -7.86
CA ASN A 69 -2.49 5.24 -8.18
C ASN A 69 -2.87 4.54 -6.88
N ILE A 70 -4.13 4.14 -6.74
CA ILE A 70 -4.60 3.35 -5.62
C ILE A 70 -4.67 1.90 -6.03
N PHE A 71 -4.06 1.05 -5.23
CA PHE A 71 -4.00 -0.39 -5.43
C PHE A 71 -4.61 -1.13 -4.25
N VAL A 72 -5.14 -2.33 -4.53
CA VAL A 72 -5.39 -3.36 -3.54
C VAL A 72 -4.22 -4.33 -3.57
N GLY A 73 -3.52 -4.46 -2.45
CA GLY A 73 -2.51 -5.48 -2.19
C GLY A 73 -3.06 -6.61 -1.30
N SER A 74 -2.35 -7.73 -1.28
CA SER A 74 -2.66 -8.89 -0.42
C SER A 74 -1.45 -9.21 0.45
N LEU A 75 -1.72 -9.69 1.67
CA LEU A 75 -0.67 -10.10 2.60
C LEU A 75 0.21 -11.22 2.03
N ASP A 76 -0.30 -12.09 1.16
CA ASP A 76 0.50 -13.14 0.51
C ASP A 76 1.51 -12.60 -0.53
N GLY A 77 1.45 -11.30 -0.84
CA GLY A 77 2.34 -10.66 -1.82
C GLY A 77 2.00 -11.02 -3.26
N SER A 78 0.77 -11.45 -3.54
CA SER A 78 0.23 -11.62 -4.90
C SER A 78 0.19 -10.30 -5.68
N ALA A 79 -0.06 -10.40 -6.98
CA ALA A 79 -0.05 -9.23 -7.85
C ALA A 79 -1.14 -8.23 -7.42
N PRO A 80 -0.79 -6.94 -7.24
CA PRO A 80 -1.74 -5.95 -6.80
C PRO A 80 -2.74 -5.61 -7.92
N LYS A 81 -3.96 -5.23 -7.52
CA LYS A 81 -5.01 -4.78 -8.44
C LYS A 81 -5.13 -3.26 -8.39
N LEU A 82 -5.05 -2.60 -9.54
CA LEU A 82 -5.33 -1.16 -9.66
C LEU A 82 -6.84 -0.93 -9.44
N VAL A 83 -7.19 0.01 -8.56
CA VAL A 83 -8.58 0.38 -8.28
C VAL A 83 -8.89 1.84 -8.60
N GLY A 84 -7.88 2.71 -8.64
CA GLY A 84 -8.00 4.09 -9.07
C GLY A 84 -6.65 4.61 -9.57
N SER A 85 -6.66 5.55 -10.50
CA SER A 85 -5.45 6.12 -11.07
C SER A 85 -5.52 7.63 -11.14
N ARG A 86 -4.36 8.28 -11.03
CA ARG A 86 -4.19 9.74 -11.14
C ARG A 86 -5.06 10.52 -10.14
N MET A 87 -5.19 9.98 -8.93
CA MET A 87 -5.91 10.63 -7.83
C MET A 87 -5.05 11.80 -7.32
N SER A 88 -5.63 13.01 -7.28
CA SER A 88 -4.93 14.22 -6.82
C SER A 88 -5.30 14.64 -5.39
N GLU A 89 -6.17 13.88 -4.72
CA GLU A 89 -6.68 14.16 -3.38
C GLU A 89 -6.45 12.96 -2.44
N ASN A 90 -6.55 13.20 -1.12
CA ASN A 90 -6.43 12.14 -0.11
C ASN A 90 -7.59 11.15 -0.27
N VAL A 91 -7.27 9.91 -0.65
CA VAL A 91 -8.27 8.86 -0.79
C VAL A 91 -8.55 8.24 0.57
N ALA A 92 -9.82 8.25 0.99
CA ALA A 92 -10.26 7.61 2.22
C ALA A 92 -11.12 6.39 1.90
N TYR A 93 -10.92 5.29 2.62
CA TYR A 93 -11.81 4.14 2.54
C TYR A 93 -12.83 4.20 3.68
N ALA A 94 -14.11 4.21 3.34
CA ALA A 94 -15.19 4.15 4.31
C ALA A 94 -16.38 3.35 3.78
N SER A 95 -16.97 2.50 4.62
CA SER A 95 -18.23 1.80 4.35
C SER A 95 -18.29 1.03 3.01
N GLY A 96 -17.17 0.48 2.54
CA GLY A 96 -17.12 -0.26 1.27
C GLY A 96 -16.78 0.57 0.04
N TYR A 97 -16.62 1.88 0.18
CA TYR A 97 -16.34 2.81 -0.92
C TYR A 97 -15.01 3.55 -0.70
N LEU A 98 -14.36 3.88 -1.81
CA LEU A 98 -13.30 4.89 -1.86
C LEU A 98 -13.99 6.25 -1.99
N LEU A 99 -13.70 7.15 -1.05
CA LEU A 99 -14.17 8.54 -1.00
C LEU A 99 -13.08 9.48 -1.52
#